data_AF-A0A8T4A4Z1-F1
#
_entry.id   AF-A0A8T4A4Z1-F1
#
_cell.length_a   1.000
_cell.length_b   1.000
_cell.length_c   1.000
_cell.angle_alpha   90.00
_cell.angle_beta   90.00
_cell.angle_gamma   90.00
#
_symmetry.space_group_name_H-M   'P 1'
#
loop_
_entity.id
_entity.type
_entity.pdbx_description
1 polymer ?
#
loop_
_entity_poly.entity_id
_entity_poly.type
_entity_poly.pdbx_seq_one_letter_code
_entity_poly.pdbx_strand_id
1 'polypeptide(L)'
;MDIVWFKDLGKGDVAVAGGKGANLGEMTRAGLPVPPGFVITSNAYNKFLKEGGIEEKIMEILGNTNVDNSAELQNSSEEIRKLVMSTGMPSSIRGDILKHYKALCKKKKKKEEF
;
A
#
# COMPACT_ATOMS: atom_id res chain seq x y z
N MET A 1 -6.19 10.07 -3.58
CA MET A 1 -6.45 8.94 -4.51
C MET A 1 -5.89 7.70 -3.86
N ASP A 2 -6.61 6.59 -3.89
CA ASP A 2 -6.20 5.39 -3.16
C ASP A 2 -5.28 4.48 -3.99
N ILE A 3 -5.37 4.55 -5.33
CA ILE A 3 -4.58 3.75 -6.29
C ILE A 3 -3.99 4.66 -7.37
N VAL A 4 -2.74 4.40 -7.79
CA VAL A 4 -2.07 5.10 -8.91
C VAL A 4 -1.33 4.10 -9.81
N TRP A 5 -1.45 4.23 -11.14
CA TRP A 5 -0.74 3.35 -12.09
C TRP A 5 0.74 3.71 -12.19
N PHE A 6 1.61 2.73 -12.50
CA PHE A 6 3.03 3.01 -12.70
C PHE A 6 3.29 4.07 -13.78
N LYS A 7 2.51 4.06 -14.88
CA LYS A 7 2.63 5.06 -15.95
C LYS A 7 2.37 6.51 -15.50
N ASP A 8 1.70 6.67 -14.36
CA ASP A 8 1.30 7.96 -13.80
C ASP A 8 2.19 8.34 -12.58
N LEU A 9 3.28 7.59 -12.32
CA LEU A 9 4.22 7.80 -11.21
C LEU A 9 5.63 8.19 -11.70
N GLY A 10 6.37 8.85 -10.82
CA GLY A 10 7.79 9.18 -10.95
C GLY A 10 8.52 9.32 -9.62
N LYS A 11 9.77 9.80 -9.70
CA LYS A 11 10.73 9.99 -8.62
C LYS A 11 10.24 11.00 -7.59
N GLY A 12 9.40 11.95 -7.99
CA GLY A 12 8.75 12.90 -7.08
C GLY A 12 7.67 12.26 -6.19
N ASP A 13 7.16 11.09 -6.55
CA ASP A 13 5.97 10.51 -5.92
C ASP A 13 6.31 9.56 -4.76
N VAL A 14 7.51 9.66 -4.18
CA VAL A 14 7.94 8.82 -3.04
C VAL A 14 6.99 8.95 -1.85
N ALA A 15 6.46 10.14 -1.58
CA ALA A 15 5.49 10.36 -0.50
C ALA A 15 4.16 9.61 -0.72
N VAL A 16 3.80 9.34 -1.98
CA VAL A 16 2.54 8.70 -2.37
C VAL A 16 2.70 7.19 -2.54
N ALA A 17 3.79 6.77 -3.18
CA ALA A 17 4.00 5.40 -3.66
C ALA A 17 5.17 4.67 -2.99
N GLY A 18 5.91 5.34 -2.11
CA GLY A 18 7.17 4.85 -1.55
C GLY A 18 8.30 4.78 -2.60
N GLY A 19 9.52 4.52 -2.14
CA GLY A 19 10.69 4.46 -3.03
C GLY A 19 10.59 3.39 -4.10
N LYS A 20 10.01 2.22 -3.79
CA LYS A 20 9.81 1.14 -4.77
C LYS A 20 8.79 1.51 -5.84
N GLY A 21 7.64 2.06 -5.45
CA GLY A 21 6.58 2.46 -6.38
C GLY A 21 7.02 3.61 -7.29
N ALA A 22 7.70 4.61 -6.73
CA ALA A 22 8.29 5.71 -7.49
C ALA A 22 9.31 5.21 -8.54
N ASN A 23 10.20 4.29 -8.16
CA ASN A 23 11.17 3.71 -9.09
C ASN A 23 10.52 2.85 -10.19
N LEU A 24 9.49 2.06 -9.86
CA LEU A 24 8.71 1.32 -10.87
C LEU A 24 8.02 2.26 -11.86
N GLY A 25 7.53 3.41 -11.38
CA GLY A 25 7.00 4.46 -12.23
C GLY A 25 8.04 5.06 -13.17
N GLU A 26 9.20 5.45 -12.64
CA GLU A 26 10.34 5.94 -13.44
C GLU A 26 10.75 4.96 -14.54
N MET A 27 10.96 3.69 -14.19
CA MET A 27 11.32 2.66 -15.17
C MET A 27 10.24 2.48 -16.24
N THR A 28 8.96 2.51 -15.84
CA THR A 28 7.83 2.40 -16.77
C THR A 28 7.82 3.56 -17.76
N ARG A 29 8.05 4.80 -17.31
CA ARG A 29 8.09 5.98 -18.19
C ARG A 29 9.33 6.04 -19.06
N ALA A 30 10.45 5.51 -18.57
CA ALA A 30 11.68 5.35 -19.36
C ALA A 30 11.57 4.28 -20.46
N GLY A 31 10.42 3.61 -20.59
CA GLY A 31 10.19 2.59 -21.62
C GLY A 31 10.87 1.25 -21.31
N LEU A 32 11.37 1.05 -20.09
CA LEU A 32 11.95 -0.23 -19.67
C LEU A 32 10.84 -1.28 -19.56
N PRO A 33 11.17 -2.58 -19.75
CA PRO A 33 10.19 -3.67 -19.73
C PRO A 33 9.70 -3.97 -18.30
N VAL A 34 8.87 -3.09 -17.76
CA VAL A 34 8.19 -3.27 -16.47
C VAL A 34 6.82 -3.92 -16.72
N PRO A 35 6.47 -5.00 -16.00
CA PRO A 35 5.11 -5.52 -16.04
C PRO A 35 4.08 -4.43 -15.67
N PRO A 36 2.94 -4.35 -16.37
CA PRO A 36 1.92 -3.35 -16.02
C PRO A 36 1.47 -3.56 -14.58
N GLY A 37 1.27 -2.46 -13.86
CA GLY A 37 0.87 -2.50 -12.46
C GLY A 37 0.48 -1.14 -11.90
N PHE A 38 0.05 -1.16 -10.66
CA PHE A 38 -0.36 0.01 -9.89
C PHE A 38 0.11 -0.11 -8.45
N VAL A 39 0.14 1.00 -7.74
CA VAL A 39 0.49 1.11 -6.32
C VAL A 39 -0.77 1.39 -5.50
N ILE A 40 -0.89 0.72 -4.36
CA ILE A 40 -1.80 1.11 -3.28
C ILE A 40 -1.08 2.20 -2.49
N THR A 41 -1.64 3.40 -2.46
CA THR A 41 -0.95 4.60 -1.98
C THR A 41 -0.83 4.66 -0.46
N SER A 42 0.09 5.50 0.03
CA SER A 42 0.16 5.88 1.45
C SER A 42 -1.14 6.52 1.95
N ASN A 43 -1.87 7.23 1.09
CA ASN A 43 -3.20 7.76 1.41
C ASN A 43 -4.20 6.64 1.73
N ALA A 44 -4.22 5.57 0.92
CA ALA A 44 -5.08 4.41 1.18
C ALA A 44 -4.72 3.72 2.51
N TYR A 45 -3.43 3.63 2.84
CA TYR A 45 -2.97 3.12 4.13
C TYR A 45 -3.48 3.99 5.31
N ASN A 46 -3.30 5.31 5.24
CA ASN A 46 -3.79 6.23 6.28
C ASN A 46 -5.31 6.14 6.45
N LYS A 47 -6.03 6.03 5.34
CA LYS A 47 -7.48 5.86 5.32
C LYS A 47 -7.90 4.52 5.95
N PHE A 48 -7.16 3.44 5.69
CA PHE A 48 -7.38 2.15 6.34
C PHE A 48 -7.21 2.23 7.85
N LEU A 49 -6.16 2.90 8.36
CA LEU A 49 -5.96 3.06 9.80
C LEU A 49 -7.10 3.85 10.46
N LYS A 50 -7.54 4.94 9.80
CA LYS A 50 -8.61 5.83 10.27
C LYS A 50 -10.00 5.20 10.21
N GLU A 51 -10.42 4.78 9.02
CA GLU A 51 -11.75 4.18 8.81
C GLU A 51 -11.85 2.79 9.46
N GLY A 52 -10.72 2.10 9.63
CA GLY A 52 -10.64 0.85 10.39
C GLY A 52 -10.67 1.02 11.91
N GLY A 53 -10.57 2.26 12.42
CA GLY A 53 -10.63 2.55 13.85
C GLY A 53 -9.45 2.00 14.65
N ILE A 54 -8.29 1.82 14.02
CA ILE A 54 -7.10 1.23 14.66
C ILE A 54 -5.94 2.19 14.85
N GLU A 55 -6.00 3.39 14.26
CA GLU A 55 -4.93 4.40 14.38
C GLU A 55 -4.61 4.74 15.83
N GLU A 56 -5.62 5.08 16.64
CA GLU A 56 -5.46 5.45 18.05
C GLU A 56 -4.84 4.32 18.87
N LYS A 57 -5.34 3.08 18.69
CA LYS A 57 -4.83 1.91 19.40
C LYS A 57 -3.38 1.59 19.04
N ILE A 58 -2.99 1.75 17.77
CA ILE A 58 -1.59 1.58 17.36
C ILE A 58 -0.71 2.63 18.03
N MET A 59 -1.14 3.89 18.07
CA MET A 59 -0.38 4.97 18.71
C MET A 59 -0.25 4.77 20.22
N GLU A 60 -1.28 4.24 20.89
CA GLU A 60 -1.23 3.87 22.30
C GLU A 60 -0.19 2.77 22.57
N ILE A 61 -0.21 1.69 21.78
CA ILE A 61 0.78 0.60 21.91
C ILE A 61 2.19 1.16 21.72
N LEU A 62 2.42 1.93 20.66
CA LEU A 62 3.72 2.53 20.38
C LEU A 62 4.18 3.50 21.47
N GLY A 63 3.27 4.29 22.04
CA GLY A 63 3.57 5.24 23.11
C GLY A 63 3.98 4.57 24.43
N ASN A 64 3.52 3.34 24.67
CA ASN A 64 3.85 2.56 25.85
C ASN A 64 5.04 1.60 25.66
N THR A 65 5.57 1.48 24.43
CA THR A 65 6.65 0.53 24.12
C THR A 65 8.02 1.12 24.45
N ASN A 66 8.81 0.44 25.26
CA ASN A 66 10.22 0.79 25.44
C ASN A 66 11.07 0.30 24.25
N VAL A 67 11.63 1.24 23.48
CA VAL A 67 12.44 0.94 22.28
C VAL A 67 13.80 0.32 22.58
N ASP A 68 14.29 0.41 23.81
CA ASP A 68 15.54 -0.24 24.23
C ASP A 68 15.31 -1.67 24.76
N ASN A 69 14.04 -2.09 24.88
CA ASN A 69 13.67 -3.44 25.29
C ASN A 69 13.18 -4.27 24.10
N SER A 70 14.06 -5.14 23.58
CA SER A 70 13.77 -6.01 22.45
C SER A 70 12.55 -6.92 22.66
N ALA A 71 12.27 -7.36 23.89
CA ALA A 71 11.12 -8.22 24.16
C ALA A 71 9.80 -7.44 24.09
N GLU A 72 9.76 -6.23 24.63
CA GLU A 72 8.59 -5.34 24.51
C GLU A 72 8.35 -4.90 23.07
N LEU A 73 9.41 -4.58 22.33
CA LEU A 73 9.33 -4.28 20.90
C LEU A 73 8.69 -5.42 20.11
N GLN A 74 9.12 -6.66 20.37
CA GLN A 74 8.57 -7.83 19.70
C GLN A 74 7.08 -8.02 20.03
N ASN A 75 6.72 -7.95 21.31
CA ASN A 75 5.32 -8.11 21.75
C ASN A 75 4.41 -7.03 21.12
N SER A 76 4.87 -5.78 21.11
CA SER A 76 4.12 -4.65 20.56
C SER A 76 3.97 -4.76 19.04
N SER A 77 5.01 -5.20 18.34
CA SER A 77 4.98 -5.49 16.91
C SER A 77 3.97 -6.60 16.57
N GLU A 78 3.95 -7.68 17.36
CA GLU A 78 2.99 -8.78 17.20
C GLU A 78 1.55 -8.33 17.44
N GLU A 79 1.32 -7.50 18.46
CA GLU A 79 -0.01 -6.95 18.75
C GLU A 79 -0.51 -6.05 17.61
N ILE A 80 0.32 -5.10 17.16
CA ILE A 80 -0.02 -4.20 16.03
C ILE A 80 -0.27 -5.02 14.77
N ARG A 81 0.56 -6.03 14.49
CA ARG A 81 0.37 -6.91 13.32
C ARG A 81 -0.96 -7.65 13.40
N LYS A 82 -1.30 -8.20 14.56
CA LYS A 82 -2.59 -8.90 14.77
C LYS A 82 -3.77 -7.95 14.55
N LEU A 83 -3.68 -6.74 15.10
CA LEU A 83 -4.69 -5.70 14.94
C LEU A 83 -4.92 -5.38 13.45
N VAL A 84 -3.86 -5.06 12.71
CA VAL A 84 -3.93 -4.79 11.27
C VAL A 84 -4.52 -5.96 10.50
N MET A 85 -4.12 -7.20 10.81
CA MET A 85 -4.62 -8.40 10.10
C MET A 85 -6.09 -8.73 10.40
N SER A 86 -6.57 -8.40 11.59
CA SER A 86 -7.97 -8.61 11.98
C SER A 86 -8.92 -7.50 11.50
N THR A 87 -8.38 -6.35 11.09
CA THR A 87 -9.18 -5.19 10.70
C THR A 87 -9.75 -5.37 9.30
N GLY A 88 -11.06 -5.18 9.16
CA GLY A 88 -11.74 -5.25 7.87
C GLY A 88 -11.28 -4.14 6.92
N MET A 89 -11.01 -4.49 5.66
CA MET A 89 -10.67 -3.51 4.62
C MET A 89 -11.88 -2.60 4.33
N PRO A 90 -11.74 -1.25 4.39
CA PRO A 90 -12.81 -0.35 4.00
C PRO A 90 -13.32 -0.62 2.58
N SER A 91 -14.65 -0.55 2.41
CA SER A 91 -15.32 -0.89 1.16
C SER A 91 -14.87 -0.02 -0.01
N SER A 92 -14.55 1.24 0.26
CA SER A 92 -14.03 2.21 -0.72
C SER A 92 -12.68 1.77 -1.30
N ILE A 93 -11.71 1.47 -0.44
CA ILE A 93 -10.37 0.97 -0.83
C ILE A 93 -10.50 -0.38 -1.54
N ARG A 94 -11.29 -1.31 -1.00
CA ARG A 94 -11.55 -2.61 -1.62
C ARG A 94 -12.12 -2.46 -3.03
N GLY A 95 -13.09 -1.56 -3.20
CA GLY A 95 -13.70 -1.26 -4.50
C GLY A 95 -12.68 -0.76 -5.51
N ASP A 96 -11.81 0.17 -5.09
CA ASP A 96 -10.75 0.70 -5.93
C ASP A 96 -9.72 -0.36 -6.32
N ILE A 97 -9.25 -1.18 -5.38
CA ILE A 97 -8.32 -2.29 -5.68
C ILE A 97 -8.95 -3.25 -6.69
N LEU A 98 -10.20 -3.69 -6.48
CA LEU A 98 -10.87 -4.63 -7.37
C LEU A 98 -11.08 -4.04 -8.77
N LYS A 99 -11.46 -2.77 -8.86
CA LYS A 99 -11.63 -2.06 -10.14
C LYS A 99 -10.32 -2.02 -10.93
N HIS A 100 -9.23 -1.62 -10.29
CA HIS A 100 -7.92 -1.51 -10.92
C HIS A 100 -7.31 -2.88 -11.26
N TYR A 101 -7.49 -3.87 -10.39
CA TYR A 101 -7.06 -5.23 -10.63
C TYR A 101 -7.79 -5.86 -11.84
N LYS A 102 -9.12 -5.70 -11.94
CA LYS A 102 -9.89 -6.13 -13.12
C LYS A 102 -9.39 -5.45 -14.40
N ALA A 103 -9.09 -4.15 -14.34
CA ALA A 103 -8.52 -3.43 -15.47
C ALA A 103 -7.12 -3.95 -15.85
N LEU A 104 -6.29 -4.30 -14.86
CA LEU A 104 -4.97 -4.88 -15.08
C LEU A 104 -5.06 -6.25 -15.76
N CYS A 105 -5.98 -7.13 -15.33
CA CYS A 105 -6.19 -8.43 -15.98
C CYS A 105 -6.59 -8.30 -17.45
N LYS A 106 -7.43 -7.31 -17.80
CA LYS A 106 -7.81 -7.04 -19.20
C LYS A 106 -6.62 -6.59 -20.05
N LYS A 107 -5.70 -5.81 -19.47
CA LYS A 107 -4.47 -5.38 -20.16
C LYS A 107 -3.48 -6.53 -20.38
N LYS A 108 -3.42 -7.50 -19.47
CA LYS A 108 -2.54 -8.68 -19.61
C LYS A 108 -2.96 -9.55 -20.80
N LYS A 109 -4.27 -9.82 -20.96
CA LYS A 109 -4.80 -10.65 -22.07
C LYS A 109 -4.43 -10.11 -23.46
N LYS A 110 -4.45 -8.78 -23.65
CA LYS A 110 -4.05 -8.14 -24.91
C LYS A 110 -2.56 -8.30 -25.26
N LYS A 111 -1.71 -8.63 -24.30
CA LYS A 111 -0.24 -8.75 -24.50
C LYS A 111 0.19 -10.20 -24.78
N GLU A 112 -0.70 -11.17 -24.59
CA GLU A 112 -0.48 -12.61 -24.84
C GLU A 112 -1.16 -13.09 -26.16
N GLU A 113 -1.86 -12.21 -26.87
CA GLU A 113 -2.53 -12.49 -28.17
C GLU A 113 -1.67 -12.13 -29.41
N PHE A 114 -0.35 -11.95 -29.24
CA PHE A 114 0.60 -11.70 -30.33
C PHE A 114 1.75 -12.69 -30.30
#